data_AF-A0A0C9YC63-F1
#
_entry.id   AF-A0A0C9YC63-F1
#
_cell.length_a   1.000
_cell.length_b   1.000
_cell.length_c   1.000
_cell.angle_alpha   90.00
_cell.angle_beta   90.00
_cell.angle_gamma   90.00
#
_symmetry.space_group_name_H-M   'P 1'
#
loop_
_entity.id
_entity.type
_entity.pdbx_description
1 polymer ?
#
loop_
_entity_poly.entity_id
_entity_poly.type
_entity_poly.pdbx_seq_one_letter_code
_entity_poly.pdbx_strand_id
1 'polypeptide(L)'
;MFSTLREYHQAIASAIWMVILSIIPQDLVRLGAIFLGGVIFVCNIMDAMRPQNRMKKLQHRLQSLEAKLQDAVKSGIMCRSDTNFTAQIARNMGGIRYRTFELYEKTLLTSGGILQEIKAFWEGHSRDINECIEDVEALERDLEINHAKVLKDHYSSWRYWPN
;
A
#
# COMPACT_ATOMS: atom_id res chain seq x y z
N MET A 1 -9.69 60.71 -13.93
CA MET A 1 -11.01 60.17 -14.34
C MET A 1 -11.08 58.64 -14.40
N PHE A 2 -9.97 57.89 -14.50
CA PHE A 2 -9.99 56.41 -14.49
C PHE A 2 -10.13 55.78 -13.08
N SER A 3 -9.77 56.50 -12.01
CA SER A 3 -9.86 56.03 -10.63
C SER A 3 -11.31 55.86 -10.14
N THR A 4 -12.16 56.83 -10.44
CA THR A 4 -13.58 56.84 -10.03
C THR A 4 -14.39 55.74 -10.74
N LEU A 5 -14.05 55.39 -11.98
CA LEU A 5 -14.71 54.32 -12.72
C LEU A 5 -14.39 52.93 -12.14
N ARG A 6 -13.15 52.74 -11.66
CA ARG A 6 -12.68 51.51 -11.00
C ARG A 6 -13.34 51.33 -9.64
N GLU A 7 -13.47 52.39 -8.85
CA GLU A 7 -14.19 52.38 -7.57
C GLU A 7 -15.67 52.02 -7.76
N TYR A 8 -16.31 52.58 -8.79
CA TYR A 8 -17.69 52.25 -9.13
C TYR A 8 -17.85 50.77 -9.54
N HIS A 9 -16.96 50.25 -10.38
CA HIS A 9 -16.99 48.84 -10.77
C HIS A 9 -16.76 47.91 -9.58
N GLN A 10 -15.88 48.30 -8.65
CA GLN A 10 -15.60 47.52 -7.45
C GLN A 10 -16.76 47.53 -6.46
N ALA A 11 -17.47 48.65 -6.33
CA ALA A 11 -18.69 48.75 -5.53
C ALA A 11 -19.85 47.95 -6.12
N ILE A 12 -20.03 47.98 -7.44
CA ILE A 12 -21.05 47.18 -8.14
C ILE A 12 -20.72 45.69 -8.00
N ALA A 13 -19.46 45.30 -8.19
CA ALA A 13 -19.02 43.92 -8.03
C ALA A 13 -19.20 43.41 -6.58
N SER A 14 -18.94 44.24 -5.57
CA SER A 14 -19.14 43.83 -4.17
C SER A 14 -20.61 43.71 -3.81
N ALA A 15 -21.46 44.62 -4.30
CA ALA A 15 -22.90 44.57 -4.09
C ALA A 15 -23.52 43.33 -4.74
N ILE A 16 -23.11 43.01 -5.98
CA ILE A 16 -23.53 41.80 -6.68
C ILE A 16 -23.07 40.56 -5.89
N TRP A 17 -21.83 40.53 -5.40
CA TRP A 17 -21.35 39.42 -4.57
C TRP A 17 -22.13 39.24 -3.27
N MET A 18 -22.50 40.33 -2.58
CA MET A 18 -23.32 40.25 -1.37
C MET A 18 -24.71 39.69 -1.64
N VAL A 19 -25.34 40.04 -2.76
CA VAL A 19 -26.65 39.50 -3.15
C VAL A 19 -26.56 38.01 -3.48
N ILE A 20 -25.53 37.59 -4.22
CA ILE A 20 -25.31 36.18 -4.52
C ILE A 20 -25.08 35.37 -3.23
N LEU A 21 -24.28 35.90 -2.29
CA LEU A 21 -24.02 35.24 -1.01
C LEU A 21 -25.23 35.23 -0.07
N SER A 22 -26.17 36.18 -0.18
CA SER A 22 -27.38 36.20 0.64
C SER A 22 -28.49 35.27 0.15
N ILE A 23 -28.48 34.93 -1.15
CA ILE A 23 -29.41 33.98 -1.77
C ILE A 23 -29.03 32.53 -1.44
N ILE A 24 -27.74 32.26 -1.23
CA ILE A 24 -27.25 30.92 -0.93
C ILE A 24 -27.59 30.57 0.53
N PRO A 25 -28.40 29.53 0.79
CA PRO A 25 -28.69 29.09 2.15
C PRO A 25 -27.39 28.73 2.87
N GLN A 26 -27.21 29.16 4.12
CA GLN A 26 -26.05 28.77 4.94
C GLN A 26 -25.89 27.25 5.00
N ASP A 27 -27.00 26.52 4.96
CA ASP A 27 -27.01 25.06 4.89
C ASP A 27 -26.39 24.53 3.60
N LEU A 28 -26.55 25.20 2.46
CA LEU A 28 -25.94 24.80 1.18
C LEU A 28 -24.42 25.01 1.18
N VAL A 29 -23.93 26.11 1.78
CA VAL A 29 -22.48 26.35 1.96
C VAL A 29 -21.88 25.31 2.90
N ARG A 30 -22.58 25.00 3.99
CA ARG A 30 -22.12 24.02 4.98
C ARG A 30 -22.11 22.60 4.41
N LEU A 31 -23.17 22.21 3.70
CA LEU A 31 -23.24 20.93 2.99
C LEU A 31 -22.14 20.86 1.92
N GLY A 32 -21.95 21.93 1.15
CA GLY A 32 -20.89 22.04 0.14
C GLY A 32 -19.49 21.89 0.73
N ALA A 33 -19.21 22.53 1.86
CA ALA A 33 -17.92 22.40 2.56
C ALA A 33 -17.69 20.97 3.09
N ILE A 34 -18.72 20.31 3.63
CA ILE A 34 -18.66 18.92 4.06
C ILE A 34 -18.40 17.99 2.88
N PHE A 35 -19.10 18.19 1.76
CA PHE A 35 -18.87 17.42 0.53
C PHE A 35 -17.46 17.63 -0.02
N LEU A 36 -16.98 18.88 -0.09
CA LEU A 36 -15.64 19.18 -0.58
C LEU A 36 -14.57 18.55 0.31
N GLY A 37 -14.72 18.66 1.63
CA GLY A 37 -13.83 18.03 2.60
C GLY A 37 -13.83 16.50 2.48
N GLY A 38 -15.01 15.89 2.32
CA GLY A 38 -15.17 14.46 2.09
C GLY A 38 -14.50 13.99 0.79
N VAL A 39 -14.68 14.72 -0.31
CA VAL A 39 -14.05 14.41 -1.60
C VAL A 39 -12.53 14.50 -1.50
N ILE A 40 -11.99 15.55 -0.88
CA ILE A 40 -10.54 15.68 -0.66
C ILE A 40 -9.99 14.50 0.16
N PHE A 41 -10.70 14.13 1.23
CA PHE A 41 -10.31 12.99 2.07
C PHE A 41 -10.29 11.67 1.29
N VAL A 42 -11.34 11.39 0.52
CA VAL A 42 -11.45 10.18 -0.29
C VAL A 42 -10.39 10.16 -1.40
N CYS A 43 -10.16 11.27 -2.09
CA CYS A 43 -9.09 11.37 -3.11
C CYS A 43 -7.71 11.11 -2.50
N ASN A 44 -7.40 11.69 -1.34
CA ASN A 44 -6.13 11.45 -0.66
C ASN A 44 -5.94 9.98 -0.26
N ILE A 45 -6.99 9.31 0.24
CA ILE A 45 -6.94 7.87 0.53
C ILE A 45 -6.69 7.08 -0.75
N MET A 46 -7.37 7.42 -1.83
CA MET A 46 -7.23 6.72 -3.10
C MET A 46 -5.83 6.89 -3.70
N ASP A 47 -5.23 8.08 -3.60
CA ASP A 47 -3.84 8.31 -4.00
C ASP A 47 -2.86 7.50 -3.15
N ALA A 48 -3.09 7.40 -1.83
CA ALA A 48 -2.27 6.59 -0.93
C ALA A 48 -2.45 5.07 -1.14
N MET A 49 -3.66 4.65 -1.56
CA MET A 49 -4.04 3.26 -1.78
C MET A 49 -3.98 2.85 -3.26
N ARG A 50 -3.38 3.70 -4.10
CA ARG A 50 -3.28 3.47 -5.54
C ARG A 50 -2.69 2.09 -5.82
N PRO A 51 -3.40 1.20 -6.54
CA PRO A 51 -2.97 -0.18 -6.75
C PRO A 51 -1.57 -0.29 -7.34
N GLN A 52 -1.18 0.62 -8.24
CA GLN A 52 0.17 0.65 -8.81
C GLN A 52 1.27 0.86 -7.76
N ASN A 53 1.08 1.79 -6.81
CA ASN A 53 2.06 2.06 -5.77
C ASN A 53 2.18 0.87 -4.81
N ARG A 54 1.04 0.25 -4.47
CA ARG A 54 1.00 -0.96 -3.64
C ARG A 54 1.65 -2.14 -4.35
N MET A 55 1.42 -2.30 -5.65
CA MET A 55 2.02 -3.36 -6.46
C MET A 55 3.54 -3.25 -6.52
N LYS A 56 4.08 -2.03 -6.71
CA LYS A 56 5.54 -1.79 -6.63
C LYS A 56 6.12 -2.15 -5.27
N LYS A 57 5.41 -1.80 -4.19
CA LYS A 57 5.80 -2.18 -2.83
C LYS A 57 5.83 -3.71 -2.66
N LEU A 58 4.79 -4.41 -3.12
CA LEU A 58 4.72 -5.87 -3.09
C LEU A 58 5.88 -6.52 -3.87
N GLN A 59 6.17 -6.04 -5.08
CA GLN A 59 7.30 -6.55 -5.88
C GLN A 59 8.64 -6.37 -5.16
N HIS A 60 8.88 -5.20 -4.56
CA HIS A 60 10.12 -4.95 -3.84
C HIS A 60 10.27 -5.83 -2.60
N ARG A 61 9.18 -6.01 -1.83
CA ARG A 61 9.12 -6.93 -0.70
C ARG A 61 9.39 -8.37 -1.12
N LEU A 62 8.75 -8.83 -2.19
CA LEU A 62 8.95 -10.18 -2.71
C LEU A 62 10.42 -10.44 -3.10
N GLN A 63 11.06 -9.49 -3.78
CA GLN A 63 12.49 -9.57 -4.10
C GLN A 63 13.37 -9.61 -2.85
N SER A 64 13.02 -8.84 -1.82
CA SER A 64 13.75 -8.86 -0.55
C SER A 64 13.63 -10.22 0.16
N LEU A 65 12.42 -10.78 0.21
CA LEU A 65 12.17 -12.12 0.74
C LEU A 65 12.95 -13.18 -0.05
N GLU A 66 12.96 -13.11 -1.39
CA GLU A 66 13.75 -14.01 -2.23
C GLU A 66 15.24 -13.96 -1.91
N ALA A 67 15.78 -12.76 -1.72
CA ALA A 67 17.17 -12.57 -1.34
C ALA A 67 17.48 -13.18 0.04
N LYS A 68 16.61 -12.93 1.04
CA LYS A 68 16.73 -13.52 2.38
C LYS A 68 16.66 -15.05 2.33
N LEU A 69 15.75 -15.61 1.53
CA LEU A 69 15.62 -17.04 1.34
C LEU A 69 16.88 -17.63 0.71
N GLN A 70 17.40 -16.99 -0.34
CA GLN A 70 18.62 -17.44 -1.01
C GLN A 70 19.83 -17.38 -0.08
N ASP A 71 19.92 -16.36 0.77
CA ASP A 71 20.96 -16.26 1.80
C ASP A 71 20.82 -17.36 2.86
N ALA A 72 19.60 -17.64 3.35
CA ALA A 72 19.33 -18.73 4.28
C ALA A 72 19.67 -20.12 3.70
N VAL A 73 19.52 -20.29 2.39
CA VAL A 73 19.97 -21.49 1.67
C VAL A 73 21.49 -21.55 1.58
N LYS A 74 22.15 -20.45 1.18
CA LYS A 74 23.62 -20.39 1.02
C LYS A 74 24.38 -20.56 2.34
N SER A 75 23.86 -19.98 3.42
CA SER A 75 24.41 -20.10 4.78
C SER A 75 24.17 -21.47 5.42
N GLY A 76 23.41 -22.35 4.75
CA GLY A 76 23.09 -23.69 5.25
C GLY A 76 22.06 -23.71 6.38
N ILE A 77 21.46 -22.56 6.73
CA ILE A 77 20.39 -22.48 7.73
C ILE A 77 19.20 -23.35 7.31
N MET A 78 18.80 -23.25 6.03
CA MET A 78 17.73 -24.09 5.47
C MET A 78 18.06 -25.59 5.53
N CYS A 79 19.32 -25.98 5.31
CA CYS A 79 19.75 -27.38 5.39
C CYS A 79 19.76 -27.92 6.83
N ARG A 80 19.89 -27.03 7.83
CA ARG A 80 19.80 -27.36 9.27
C ARG A 80 18.37 -27.27 9.81
N SER A 81 17.43 -26.80 8.99
CA SER A 81 16.02 -26.67 9.36
C SER A 81 15.28 -27.98 9.12
N ASP A 82 14.10 -28.13 9.74
CA ASP A 82 13.25 -29.29 9.50
C ASP A 82 12.80 -29.35 8.02
N THR A 83 12.85 -30.53 7.43
CA THR A 83 12.27 -30.84 6.11
C THR A 83 10.83 -30.34 5.94
N ASN A 84 10.00 -30.42 6.99
CA ASN A 84 8.62 -29.91 6.97
C ASN A 84 8.60 -28.39 6.83
N PHE A 85 9.49 -27.69 7.54
CA PHE A 85 9.62 -26.23 7.46
C PHE A 85 10.09 -25.79 6.08
N THR A 86 11.12 -26.45 5.53
CA THR A 86 11.62 -26.16 4.18
C THR A 86 10.54 -26.39 3.11
N ALA A 87 9.78 -27.48 3.21
CA ALA A 87 8.68 -27.78 2.30
C ALA A 87 7.54 -26.75 2.41
N GLN A 88 7.20 -26.33 3.64
CA GLN A 88 6.19 -25.31 3.89
C GLN A 88 6.60 -23.95 3.31
N ILE A 89 7.85 -23.51 3.53
CA ILE A 89 8.34 -22.26 2.96
C ILE A 89 8.33 -22.32 1.43
N ALA A 90 8.81 -23.41 0.82
CA ALA A 90 8.80 -23.54 -0.63
C ALA A 90 7.37 -23.45 -1.21
N ARG A 91 6.40 -24.09 -0.55
CA ARG A 91 4.99 -24.04 -0.94
C ARG A 91 4.39 -22.63 -0.80
N ASN A 92 4.61 -21.98 0.34
CA ASN A 92 4.11 -20.64 0.60
C ASN A 92 4.72 -19.63 -0.37
N MET A 93 6.03 -19.74 -0.63
CA MET A 93 6.73 -18.90 -1.59
C MET A 93 6.19 -19.08 -3.01
N GLY A 94 5.93 -20.32 -3.43
CA GLY A 94 5.30 -20.61 -4.72
C GLY A 94 3.90 -19.97 -4.84
N GLY A 95 3.09 -20.08 -3.79
CA GLY A 95 1.76 -19.45 -3.72
C GLY A 95 1.81 -17.93 -3.81
N ILE A 96 2.69 -17.30 -3.04
CA ILE A 96 2.88 -15.84 -3.04
C ILE A 96 3.35 -15.34 -4.42
N ARG A 97 4.30 -16.04 -5.06
CA ARG A 97 4.76 -15.70 -6.42
C ARG A 97 3.62 -15.75 -7.43
N TYR A 98 2.82 -16.82 -7.40
CA TYR A 98 1.67 -16.97 -8.28
C TYR A 98 0.66 -15.83 -8.07
N ARG A 99 0.26 -15.58 -6.81
CA ARG A 99 -0.70 -14.51 -6.45
C ARG A 99 -0.16 -13.12 -6.84
N THR A 100 1.13 -12.88 -6.64
CA THR A 100 1.79 -11.63 -7.07
C THR A 100 1.73 -11.45 -8.58
N PHE A 101 1.97 -12.51 -9.36
CA PHE A 101 1.88 -12.45 -10.82
C PHE A 101 0.45 -12.13 -11.29
N GLU A 102 -0.56 -12.80 -10.71
CA GLU A 102 -1.97 -12.53 -11.02
C GLU A 102 -2.37 -11.08 -10.69
N LEU A 103 -1.93 -10.57 -9.53
CA LEU A 103 -2.17 -9.20 -9.13
C LEU A 103 -1.43 -8.19 -10.01
N TYR A 104 -0.23 -8.54 -10.48
CA TYR A 104 0.51 -7.70 -11.43
C TYR A 104 -0.23 -7.57 -12.75
N GLU A 105 -0.71 -8.68 -13.30
CA GLU A 105 -1.49 -8.70 -14.54
C GLU A 105 -2.77 -7.86 -14.41
N LYS A 106 -3.54 -8.05 -13.33
CA LYS A 106 -4.72 -7.21 -13.02
C LYS A 106 -4.37 -5.73 -12.89
N THR A 107 -3.23 -5.41 -12.28
CA THR A 107 -2.74 -4.01 -12.15
C THR A 107 -2.40 -3.42 -13.51
N LEU A 108 -1.79 -4.20 -14.41
CA LEU A 108 -1.48 -3.75 -15.77
C LEU A 108 -2.76 -3.50 -16.58
N LEU A 109 -3.73 -4.40 -16.50
CA LEU A 109 -5.02 -4.24 -17.21
C LEU A 109 -5.82 -3.04 -16.73
N THR A 110 -5.64 -2.62 -15.48
CA THR A 110 -6.33 -1.46 -14.87
C THR A 110 -5.53 -0.16 -14.96
N SER A 111 -4.31 -0.20 -15.51
CA SER A 111 -3.38 0.94 -15.59
C SER A 111 -3.69 1.96 -16.71
N GLY A 112 -4.76 1.76 -17.49
CA GLY A 112 -5.09 2.57 -18.67
C GLY A 112 -5.66 3.97 -18.38
N GLY A 113 -5.93 4.32 -17.12
CA GLY A 113 -6.32 5.68 -16.74
C GLY A 113 -6.78 5.81 -15.28
N ILE A 114 -6.84 7.05 -14.78
CA ILE A 114 -7.22 7.37 -13.39
C ILE A 114 -8.57 6.73 -13.03
N LEU A 115 -9.58 6.83 -13.89
CA LEU A 115 -10.90 6.24 -13.62
C LEU A 115 -10.89 4.71 -13.48
N GLN A 116 -10.01 4.01 -14.22
CA GLN A 116 -9.88 2.56 -14.11
C GLN A 116 -9.18 2.15 -12.82
N GLU A 117 -8.18 2.92 -12.38
CA GLU A 117 -7.51 2.68 -11.11
C GLU A 117 -8.42 2.97 -9.91
N ILE A 118 -9.24 4.02 -10.00
CA ILE A 118 -10.28 4.34 -9.01
C ILE A 118 -11.25 3.17 -8.91
N LYS A 119 -11.74 2.68 -10.06
CA LYS A 119 -12.63 1.52 -10.12
C LYS A 119 -11.99 0.28 -9.50
N ALA A 120 -10.74 -0.02 -9.85
CA ALA A 120 -10.00 -1.15 -9.30
C ALA A 120 -9.79 -1.04 -7.78
N PHE A 121 -9.58 0.18 -7.26
CA PHE A 121 -9.53 0.42 -5.81
C PHE A 121 -10.87 0.06 -5.14
N TRP A 122 -11.99 0.52 -5.71
CA TRP A 122 -13.34 0.19 -5.19
C TRP A 122 -13.70 -1.29 -5.32
N GLU A 123 -13.20 -1.96 -6.36
CA GLU A 123 -13.37 -3.40 -6.57
C GLU A 123 -12.49 -4.27 -5.64
N GLY A 124 -11.69 -3.64 -4.78
CA GLY A 124 -10.91 -4.35 -3.76
C GLY A 124 -9.52 -4.79 -4.20
N HIS A 125 -9.07 -4.43 -5.41
CA HIS A 125 -7.75 -4.82 -5.91
C HIS A 125 -6.60 -4.34 -5.00
N SER A 126 -6.74 -3.14 -4.40
CA SER A 126 -5.77 -2.62 -3.43
C SER A 126 -5.73 -3.46 -2.15
N ARG A 127 -6.87 -4.03 -1.73
CA ARG A 127 -6.97 -4.92 -0.58
C ARG A 127 -6.28 -6.25 -0.87
N ASP A 128 -6.50 -6.83 -2.05
CA ASP A 128 -5.87 -8.09 -2.45
C ASP A 128 -4.34 -7.96 -2.52
N ILE A 129 -3.84 -6.83 -3.02
CA ILE A 129 -2.40 -6.52 -2.97
C ILE A 129 -1.90 -6.42 -1.53
N ASN A 130 -2.66 -5.78 -0.63
CA ASN A 130 -2.25 -5.63 0.76
C ASN A 130 -2.23 -6.96 1.51
N GLU A 131 -3.20 -7.84 1.26
CA GLU A 131 -3.22 -9.20 1.80
C GLU A 131 -1.99 -10.00 1.35
N CYS A 132 -1.62 -9.89 0.06
CA CYS A 132 -0.40 -10.53 -0.44
C CYS A 132 0.88 -9.94 0.19
N ILE A 133 0.90 -8.64 0.52
CA ILE A 133 2.01 -8.03 1.28
C ILE A 133 2.09 -8.63 2.68
N GLU A 134 0.94 -8.80 3.35
CA GLU A 134 0.88 -9.42 4.68
C GLU A 134 1.37 -10.88 4.65
N ASP A 135 1.02 -11.64 3.61
CA ASP A 135 1.52 -13.00 3.38
C ASP A 135 3.05 -13.03 3.25
N VAL A 136 3.63 -12.08 2.50
CA VAL A 136 5.09 -11.92 2.37
C VAL A 136 5.72 -11.59 3.73
N GLU A 137 5.14 -10.66 4.49
CA GLU A 137 5.67 -10.25 5.80
C GLU A 137 5.59 -11.38 6.83
N ALA A 138 4.53 -12.19 6.79
CA ALA A 138 4.41 -13.39 7.63
C ALA A 138 5.51 -14.40 7.30
N LEU A 139 5.75 -14.67 6.01
CA LEU A 139 6.79 -15.60 5.58
C LEU A 139 8.20 -15.10 5.92
N GLU A 140 8.46 -13.79 5.81
CA GLU A 140 9.71 -13.19 6.27
C GLU A 140 9.93 -13.42 7.78
N ARG A 141 8.89 -13.22 8.60
CA ARG A 141 8.98 -13.46 10.05
C ARG A 141 9.25 -14.92 10.38
N ASP A 142 8.58 -15.85 9.70
CA ASP A 142 8.80 -17.28 9.91
C ASP A 142 10.26 -17.68 9.62
N LEU A 143 10.85 -17.09 8.57
CA LEU A 143 12.24 -17.31 8.22
C LEU A 143 13.20 -16.74 9.28
N GLU A 144 12.91 -15.54 9.81
CA GLU A 144 13.70 -14.92 10.88
C GLU A 144 13.63 -15.72 12.19
N ILE A 145 12.44 -16.20 12.57
CA ILE A 145 12.25 -17.05 13.76
C ILE A 145 13.04 -18.35 13.62
N ASN A 146 12.97 -18.98 12.46
CA ASN A 146 13.71 -20.21 12.21
C ASN A 146 15.22 -19.99 12.21
N HIS A 147 15.70 -18.89 11.62
CA HIS A 147 17.11 -18.52 11.70
C HIS A 147 17.58 -18.37 13.16
N ALA A 148 16.81 -17.64 13.99
CA ALA A 148 17.12 -17.48 15.41
C ALA A 148 17.14 -18.83 16.15
N LYS A 149 16.22 -19.73 15.81
CA LYS A 149 16.16 -21.09 16.37
C LYS A 149 17.41 -21.91 16.01
N VAL A 150 17.79 -21.95 14.74
CA VAL A 150 18.99 -22.67 14.27
C VAL A 150 20.25 -22.13 14.95
N LEU A 151 20.37 -20.80 15.09
CA LEU A 151 21.50 -20.18 15.79
C LEU A 151 21.53 -20.56 17.28
N LYS A 152 20.38 -20.53 17.95
CA LYS A 152 20.26 -20.93 19.36
C LYS A 152 20.66 -22.39 19.55
N ASP A 153 20.17 -23.28 18.69
CA ASP A 153 20.47 -24.71 18.77
C ASP A 153 21.98 -24.95 18.56
N HIS A 154 22.59 -24.23 17.60
CA HIS A 154 24.04 -24.29 17.37
C HIS A 154 24.87 -23.77 18.55
N TYR A 155 24.44 -22.69 19.20
CA TYR A 155 25.12 -22.18 20.40
C TYR A 155 24.96 -23.13 21.59
N SER A 156 23.78 -23.73 21.75
CA SER A 156 23.53 -24.72 22.80
C SER A 156 24.41 -25.94 22.63
N SER A 157 24.58 -26.43 21.39
CA SER A 157 25.46 -27.58 21.13
C SER A 157 26.92 -27.24 21.47
N TRP A 158 27.41 -26.05 21.12
CA TRP A 158 28.74 -25.58 21.53
C TRP A 158 28.93 -25.52 23.06
N ARG A 159 27.90 -25.10 23.81
CA ARG A 159 27.98 -24.97 25.27
C ARG A 159 28.06 -26.32 25.99
N TYR A 160 27.50 -27.38 25.42
CA TYR A 160 27.45 -28.71 26.03
C TYR A 160 28.53 -29.68 25.52
N TRP A 161 29.48 -29.21 24.70
CA TRP A 161 30.67 -30.00 24.40
C TRP A 161 31.58 -30.06 25.64
N PRO A 162 31.87 -31.26 26.19
CA PRO A 162 32.86 -31.40 27.24
C PRO A 162 34.25 -31.17 26.64
N ASN A 163 34.98 -30.22 27.20
CA ASN A 163 36.45 -30.17 27.06
C ASN A 163 37.07 -31.42 27.68
#